data_AF-A0A941MD10-F1
#
_entry.id   AF-A0A941MD10-F1
#
_cell.length_a   1.000
_cell.length_b   1.000
_cell.length_c   1.000
_cell.angle_alpha   90.00
_cell.angle_beta   90.00
_cell.angle_gamma   90.00
#
_symmetry.space_group_name_H-M   'P 1'
#
loop_
_entity.id
_entity.type
_entity.pdbx_description
1 polymer ?
#
loop_
_entity_poly.entity_id
_entity_poly.type
_entity_poly.pdbx_seq_one_letter_code
_entity_poly.pdbx_strand_id
1 'polypeptide(L)'
;MALTCRRPECTVAQTGICVLNNATDKCPELNGALADVVSEGLPPVLEEPIPVSARFPGSGTLAPSELSEITAKSDSRIIGIIGTPDAGKTAAVVSLYLLISRSRLEGFEFADSKTLMAFEDISRGARRWNANNPPTQMTSHTQSRNDRQPGYLHLRLAVEGHGTSMHVLFPDVPGEWTTALIENNRVDRLEYIRSSDDIWLVVNGRALVDVNNRLKAMNEVGLLVRRLKAMLGTFAGKLVVTHLDAETVSADTLEKITKDAAQQGVTLEVHQIASFGTGGKVKAGQGLAPLLRASLTNRPRDKSPFWSTADRLPGRAFWSYRGAP
;
A
#
# COMPACT_ATOMS: atom_id res chain seq x y z
N MET A 1 -41.96 27.68 34.74
CA MET A 1 -41.01 27.92 35.85
C MET A 1 -39.64 27.43 35.40
N ALA A 2 -38.60 28.25 35.51
CA ALA A 2 -37.27 27.92 35.01
C ALA A 2 -36.63 26.81 35.86
N LEU A 3 -36.11 25.78 35.19
CA LEU A 3 -35.26 24.76 35.82
C LEU A 3 -34.04 25.48 36.41
N THR A 4 -33.91 25.47 37.73
CA THR A 4 -32.80 26.15 38.41
C THR A 4 -31.92 25.11 39.08
N CYS A 5 -30.62 25.19 38.79
CA CYS A 5 -29.62 24.34 39.40
C CYS A 5 -29.22 24.90 40.77
N ARG A 6 -29.01 24.01 41.74
CA ARG A 6 -28.63 24.38 43.11
C ARG A 6 -27.16 24.79 43.24
N ARG A 7 -26.31 24.40 42.28
CA ARG A 7 -24.89 24.75 42.20
C ARG A 7 -24.57 25.59 40.95
N PRO A 8 -23.60 26.50 41.01
CA PRO A 8 -23.16 27.27 39.85
C PRO A 8 -22.52 26.40 38.75
N GLU A 9 -21.91 25.26 39.13
CA GLU A 9 -21.27 24.30 38.22
C GLU A 9 -22.28 23.38 37.48
N CYS A 10 -23.57 23.47 37.81
CA CYS A 10 -24.60 22.57 37.30
C CYS A 10 -25.20 23.16 36.02
N THR A 11 -24.94 22.51 34.89
CA THR A 11 -25.42 22.92 33.56
C THR A 11 -26.66 22.16 33.10
N VAL A 12 -27.25 21.34 33.97
CA VAL A 12 -28.36 20.42 33.66
C VAL A 12 -29.58 21.14 33.07
N ALA A 13 -29.86 22.35 33.56
CA ALA A 13 -30.94 23.20 33.06
C ALA A 13 -30.72 23.68 31.61
N GLN A 14 -29.46 23.69 31.12
CA GLN A 14 -29.08 24.11 29.77
C GLN A 14 -28.79 22.94 28.85
N THR A 15 -28.18 21.87 29.36
CA THR A 15 -27.66 20.74 28.56
C THR A 15 -28.56 19.51 28.61
N GLY A 16 -29.46 19.41 29.59
CA GLY A 16 -30.24 18.20 29.83
C GLY A 16 -29.41 17.01 30.32
N ILE A 17 -28.16 17.23 30.77
CA ILE A 17 -27.27 16.16 31.24
C ILE A 17 -26.83 16.44 32.68
N CYS A 18 -27.09 15.52 33.60
CA CYS A 18 -26.66 15.65 34.99
C CYS A 18 -25.13 15.49 35.11
N VAL A 19 -24.45 16.42 35.77
CA VAL A 19 -22.98 16.36 36.01
C VAL A 19 -22.55 15.10 36.75
N LEU A 20 -23.44 14.54 37.58
CA LEU A 20 -23.22 13.30 38.32
C LEU A 20 -23.64 12.04 37.54
N ASN A 21 -23.91 12.16 36.24
CA ASN A 21 -24.33 11.08 35.33
C ASN A 21 -25.61 10.32 35.75
N ASN A 22 -26.44 10.93 36.60
CA ASN A 22 -27.78 10.44 36.89
C ASN A 22 -28.76 10.82 35.77
N ALA A 23 -29.88 10.10 35.69
CA ALA A 23 -31.01 10.52 34.87
C ALA A 23 -31.52 11.90 35.33
N THR A 24 -32.01 12.71 34.37
CA THR A 24 -32.40 14.11 34.58
C THR A 24 -33.49 14.27 35.64
N ASP A 25 -34.43 13.34 35.69
CA ASP A 25 -35.51 13.24 36.68
C ASP A 25 -35.02 12.90 38.10
N LYS A 26 -33.79 12.40 38.23
CA LYS A 26 -33.15 12.00 39.50
C LYS A 26 -31.90 12.82 39.81
N CYS A 27 -31.67 13.93 39.12
CA CYS A 27 -30.49 14.76 39.37
C CYS A 27 -30.68 15.51 40.70
N PRO A 28 -29.86 15.26 41.74
CA PRO A 28 -30.07 15.82 43.09
C PRO A 28 -29.98 17.35 43.16
N GLU A 29 -29.32 17.94 42.17
CA GLU A 29 -29.00 19.36 42.10
C GLU A 29 -30.03 20.16 41.28
N LEU A 30 -31.12 19.53 40.81
CA LEU A 30 -32.19 20.15 40.03
C LEU A 30 -33.35 20.58 40.96
N ASN A 31 -33.66 21.88 41.01
CA ASN A 31 -34.83 22.39 41.73
C ASN A 31 -36.04 22.51 40.78
N GLY A 32 -37.07 21.71 41.05
CA GLY A 32 -38.37 21.78 40.38
C GLY A 32 -38.69 20.55 39.53
N ALA A 33 -39.95 20.10 39.57
CA ALA A 33 -40.45 19.00 38.76
C ALA A 33 -40.45 19.37 37.27
N LEU A 34 -40.07 18.42 36.42
CA LEU A 34 -40.13 18.51 34.96
C LEU A 34 -41.58 18.77 34.54
N ALA A 35 -41.91 20.03 34.23
CA ALA A 35 -43.08 20.35 33.43
C ALA A 35 -42.65 20.33 31.96
N ASP A 36 -43.44 19.68 31.11
CA ASP A 36 -43.27 19.74 29.65
C ASP A 36 -43.30 21.19 29.19
N VAL A 37 -42.13 21.76 28.96
CA VAL A 37 -41.99 23.08 28.35
C VAL A 37 -42.08 22.85 26.85
N VAL A 38 -43.25 23.10 26.28
CA VAL A 38 -43.40 23.31 24.84
C VAL A 38 -42.55 24.53 24.51
N SER A 39 -41.42 24.30 23.84
CA SER A 39 -40.55 25.35 23.33
C SER A 39 -41.28 26.08 22.20
N GLU A 40 -41.79 27.29 22.48
CA GLU A 40 -42.16 28.22 21.42
C GLU A 40 -40.87 28.62 20.68
N GLY A 41 -40.69 28.04 19.50
CA GLY A 41 -39.48 28.14 18.70
C GLY A 41 -39.17 29.59 18.32
N LEU A 42 -38.02 30.08 18.78
CA LEU A 42 -37.33 31.16 18.10
C LEU A 42 -37.04 30.70 16.66
N PRO A 43 -37.28 31.54 15.64
CA PRO A 43 -36.94 31.18 14.27
C PRO A 43 -35.42 30.93 14.23
N PRO A 44 -34.97 29.80 13.64
CA PRO A 44 -33.56 29.50 13.54
C PRO A 44 -32.89 30.62 12.73
N VAL A 45 -31.91 31.30 13.34
CA VAL A 45 -31.17 32.41 12.74
C VAL A 45 -30.34 31.94 11.53
N LEU A 46 -30.16 30.62 11.37
CA LEU A 46 -29.57 29.97 10.21
C LEU A 46 -30.32 28.67 9.95
N GLU A 47 -30.70 28.40 8.69
CA GLU A 47 -31.19 27.08 8.29
C GLU A 47 -30.12 26.03 8.63
N GLU A 48 -30.52 24.93 9.29
CA GLU A 48 -29.63 23.79 9.46
C GLU A 48 -29.12 23.38 8.08
N PRO A 49 -27.79 23.33 7.86
CA PRO A 49 -27.27 22.89 6.58
C PRO A 49 -27.81 21.48 6.33
N ILE A 50 -28.53 21.32 5.22
CA ILE A 50 -29.00 20.03 4.73
C ILE A 50 -27.79 19.09 4.85
N PRO A 51 -27.87 17.99 5.63
CA PRO A 51 -26.77 17.06 5.74
C PRO A 51 -26.63 16.35 4.39
N VAL A 52 -25.95 17.02 3.45
CA VAL A 52 -25.32 16.35 2.34
C VAL A 52 -24.29 15.48 3.05
N SER A 53 -24.57 14.18 3.14
CA SER A 53 -23.60 13.20 3.60
C SER A 53 -22.49 13.11 2.56
N ALA A 54 -21.68 14.16 2.47
CA ALA A 54 -20.45 14.20 1.72
C ALA A 54 -19.52 13.20 2.43
N ARG A 55 -19.62 11.93 2.01
CA ARG A 55 -18.69 10.91 2.45
C ARG A 55 -17.36 11.25 1.81
N PHE A 56 -16.40 11.68 2.63
CA PHE A 56 -15.02 11.74 2.17
C PHE A 56 -14.61 10.34 1.70
N PRO A 57 -13.98 10.22 0.51
CA PRO A 57 -13.49 8.94 0.05
C PRO A 57 -12.53 8.36 1.08
N GLY A 58 -12.71 7.09 1.43
CA GLY A 58 -11.83 6.42 2.37
C GLY A 58 -10.41 6.37 1.82
N SER A 59 -9.43 6.90 2.53
CA SER A 59 -8.00 6.84 2.13
C SER A 59 -7.32 5.50 2.52
N GLY A 60 -8.14 4.45 2.66
CA GLY A 60 -7.69 3.09 2.96
C GLY A 60 -7.10 2.39 1.73
N THR A 61 -6.90 1.07 1.80
CA THR A 61 -6.50 0.29 0.63
C THR A 61 -7.64 0.23 -0.39
N LEU A 62 -7.31 0.27 -1.68
CA LEU A 62 -8.29 0.17 -2.76
C LEU A 62 -8.76 -1.26 -2.92
N ALA A 63 -10.07 -1.41 -3.09
CA ALA A 63 -10.66 -2.65 -3.56
C ALA A 63 -10.38 -2.85 -5.06
N PRO A 64 -10.50 -4.10 -5.57
CA PRO A 64 -10.28 -4.39 -6.98
C PRO A 64 -11.19 -3.64 -7.98
N SER A 65 -12.41 -3.31 -7.59
CA SER A 65 -13.32 -2.48 -8.39
C SER A 65 -12.78 -1.06 -8.58
N GLU A 66 -12.29 -0.43 -7.52
CA GLU A 66 -11.71 0.92 -7.55
C GLU A 66 -10.42 0.95 -8.38
N LEU A 67 -9.62 -0.12 -8.33
CA LEU A 67 -8.44 -0.28 -9.17
C LEU A 67 -8.79 -0.34 -10.66
N SER A 68 -9.87 -1.03 -11.01
CA SER A 68 -10.35 -1.13 -12.40
C SER A 68 -10.74 0.24 -12.94
N GLU A 69 -11.36 1.10 -12.13
CA GLU A 69 -11.72 2.47 -12.55
C GLU A 69 -10.49 3.35 -12.82
N ILE A 70 -9.46 3.27 -11.98
CA ILE A 70 -8.21 4.03 -12.15
C ILE A 70 -7.48 3.56 -13.42
N THR A 71 -7.31 2.25 -13.56
CA THR A 71 -6.55 1.66 -14.67
C THR A 71 -7.25 1.83 -16.02
N ALA A 72 -8.58 1.96 -16.06
CA ALA A 72 -9.32 2.28 -17.27
C ALA A 72 -9.11 3.73 -17.73
N LYS A 73 -9.00 4.68 -16.81
CA LYS A 73 -9.03 6.13 -17.08
C LYS A 73 -7.64 6.77 -17.20
N SER A 74 -6.59 6.11 -16.73
CA SER A 74 -5.29 6.75 -16.55
C SER A 74 -4.13 5.82 -16.90
N ASP A 75 -2.98 6.40 -17.27
CA ASP A 75 -1.76 5.61 -17.46
C ASP A 75 -1.31 5.05 -16.12
N SER A 76 -1.39 3.73 -15.99
CA SER A 76 -1.27 3.01 -14.74
C SER A 76 -0.34 1.81 -14.88
N ARG A 77 0.37 1.49 -13.81
CA ARG A 77 1.20 0.29 -13.67
C ARG A 77 0.86 -0.42 -12.37
N ILE A 78 0.43 -1.67 -12.50
CA ILE A 78 0.21 -2.59 -11.37
C ILE A 78 1.48 -3.41 -11.18
N ILE A 79 2.19 -3.19 -10.08
CA ILE A 79 3.40 -3.93 -9.75
C ILE A 79 3.02 -5.10 -8.84
N GLY A 80 3.06 -6.32 -9.36
CA GLY A 80 2.81 -7.52 -8.57
C GLY A 80 3.99 -7.80 -7.65
N ILE A 81 3.76 -7.94 -6.35
CA ILE A 81 4.82 -8.26 -5.39
C ILE A 81 4.57 -9.66 -4.83
N ILE A 82 5.61 -10.49 -4.91
CA ILE A 82 5.65 -11.82 -4.31
C ILE A 82 7.07 -12.08 -3.81
N GLY A 83 7.24 -12.89 -2.78
CA GLY A 83 8.56 -13.11 -2.20
C GLY A 83 8.49 -13.87 -0.89
N THR A 84 9.62 -14.45 -0.50
CA THR A 84 9.72 -15.32 0.69
C THR A 84 9.24 -14.60 1.96
N PRO A 85 8.87 -15.35 3.02
CA PRO A 85 8.58 -14.77 4.32
C PRO A 85 9.75 -13.89 4.77
N ASP A 86 9.44 -12.74 5.38
CA ASP A 86 10.43 -11.75 5.83
C ASP A 86 11.42 -11.25 4.77
N ALA A 87 11.08 -11.38 3.47
CA ALA A 87 11.90 -10.84 2.39
C ALA A 87 11.92 -9.30 2.31
N GLY A 88 11.11 -8.59 3.09
CA GLY A 88 11.06 -7.12 3.06
C GLY A 88 10.13 -6.52 1.99
N LYS A 89 9.07 -7.24 1.57
CA LYS A 89 8.06 -6.77 0.60
C LYS A 89 7.43 -5.43 1.02
N THR A 90 6.80 -5.40 2.19
CA THR A 90 6.17 -4.19 2.75
C THR A 90 7.22 -3.10 3.02
N ALA A 91 8.41 -3.48 3.50
CA ALA A 91 9.51 -2.55 3.74
C ALA A 91 9.95 -1.80 2.46
N ALA A 92 10.02 -2.48 1.32
CA ALA A 92 10.36 -1.85 0.04
C ALA A 92 9.32 -0.81 -0.38
N VAL A 93 8.03 -1.16 -0.28
CA VAL A 93 6.91 -0.26 -0.63
C VAL A 93 6.84 0.94 0.33
N VAL A 94 7.01 0.71 1.63
CA VAL A 94 7.05 1.77 2.65
C VAL A 94 8.24 2.70 2.42
N SER A 95 9.42 2.17 2.12
CA SER A 95 10.60 2.99 1.87
C SER A 95 10.43 3.87 0.64
N LEU A 96 9.87 3.33 -0.45
CA LEU A 96 9.51 4.11 -1.64
C LEU A 96 8.59 5.28 -1.28
N TYR A 97 7.51 4.99 -0.56
CA TYR A 97 6.57 6.01 -0.10
C TYR A 97 7.27 7.10 0.74
N LEU A 98 8.07 6.71 1.73
CA LEU A 98 8.75 7.65 2.61
C LEU A 98 9.76 8.54 1.87
N LEU A 99 10.49 7.99 0.88
CA LEU A 99 11.43 8.76 0.06
C LEU A 99 10.69 9.74 -0.87
N ILE A 100 9.64 9.27 -1.54
CA ILE A 100 8.81 10.07 -2.44
C ILE A 100 8.11 11.20 -1.67
N SER A 101 7.58 10.92 -0.49
CA SER A 101 6.90 11.92 0.37
C SER A 101 7.81 13.07 0.84
N ARG A 102 9.13 12.89 0.74
CA ARG A 102 10.13 13.90 1.09
C ARG A 102 10.92 14.42 -0.12
N SER A 103 10.49 14.08 -1.34
CA SER A 103 11.21 14.41 -2.59
C SER A 103 12.67 13.93 -2.58
N ARG A 104 12.90 12.72 -2.06
CA ARG A 104 14.24 12.11 -1.93
C ARG A 104 14.45 10.90 -2.84
N LEU A 105 13.46 10.52 -3.65
CA LEU A 105 13.62 9.46 -4.65
C LEU A 105 13.94 10.09 -6.01
N GLU A 106 15.16 9.91 -6.49
CA GLU A 106 15.66 10.56 -7.70
C GLU A 106 14.84 10.23 -8.96
N GLY A 107 14.41 11.27 -9.67
CA GLY A 107 13.60 11.18 -10.90
C GLY A 107 12.12 10.86 -10.68
N PHE A 108 11.64 10.96 -9.43
CA PHE A 108 10.23 10.76 -9.08
C PHE A 108 9.76 11.86 -8.13
N GLU A 109 8.60 12.44 -8.44
CA GLU A 109 7.94 13.40 -7.56
C GLU A 109 6.54 12.91 -7.20
N PHE A 110 6.15 13.12 -5.95
CA PHE A 110 4.80 12.84 -5.49
C PHE A 110 3.80 13.80 -6.15
N ALA A 111 2.74 13.27 -6.76
CA ALA A 111 1.63 14.08 -7.25
C ALA A 111 0.37 13.91 -6.38
N ASP A 112 -0.06 12.67 -6.13
CA ASP A 112 -1.30 12.39 -5.37
C ASP A 112 -1.34 10.93 -4.86
N SER A 113 -2.23 10.62 -3.92
CA SER A 113 -2.55 9.26 -3.49
C SER A 113 -3.97 9.12 -2.97
N LYS A 114 -4.72 8.13 -3.49
CA LYS A 114 -6.01 7.72 -2.93
C LYS A 114 -5.90 6.88 -1.65
N THR A 115 -4.70 6.41 -1.29
CA THR A 115 -4.49 5.43 -0.21
C THR A 115 -3.47 5.93 0.81
N LEU A 116 -3.39 7.24 1.00
CA LEU A 116 -2.40 7.88 1.87
C LEU A 116 -2.53 7.39 3.31
N MET A 117 -3.75 7.22 3.84
CA MET A 117 -3.93 6.67 5.20
C MET A 117 -3.43 5.22 5.28
N ALA A 118 -3.64 4.39 4.25
CA ALA A 118 -3.09 3.04 4.23
C ALA A 118 -1.55 3.04 4.24
N PHE A 119 -0.91 3.95 3.50
CA PHE A 119 0.55 4.14 3.56
C PHE A 119 1.02 4.60 4.95
N GLU A 120 0.29 5.53 5.58
CA GLU A 120 0.58 5.97 6.95
C GLU A 120 0.42 4.86 7.97
N ASP A 121 -0.58 3.99 7.82
CA ASP A 121 -0.81 2.84 8.69
C ASP A 121 0.39 1.88 8.65
N ILE A 122 0.82 1.46 7.46
CA ILE A 122 1.92 0.49 7.32
C ILE A 122 3.30 1.09 7.63
N SER A 123 3.46 2.41 7.51
CA SER A 123 4.73 3.12 7.78
C SER A 123 4.88 3.61 9.23
N ARG A 124 3.83 3.45 10.07
CA ARG A 124 3.80 3.94 11.45
C ARG A 124 5.00 3.49 12.30
N GLY A 125 5.46 2.25 12.11
CA GLY A 125 6.62 1.70 12.80
C GLY A 125 7.88 2.54 12.58
N ALA A 126 8.22 2.83 11.33
CA ALA A 126 9.38 3.62 10.94
C ALA A 126 9.37 5.06 11.46
N ARG A 127 8.20 5.59 11.85
CA ARG A 127 8.04 6.94 12.39
C ARG A 127 8.29 7.03 13.91
N ARG A 128 8.29 5.90 14.62
CA ARG A 128 8.49 5.86 16.08
C ARG A 128 9.95 5.61 16.42
N TRP A 129 10.67 6.68 16.76
CA TRP A 129 12.06 6.60 17.23
C TRP A 129 12.11 6.83 18.73
N ASN A 130 12.65 5.86 19.48
CA ASN A 130 12.78 5.96 20.93
C ASN A 130 14.22 6.36 21.27
N ALA A 131 14.43 7.64 21.62
CA ALA A 131 15.70 8.13 22.19
C ALA A 131 16.96 7.60 21.46
N ASN A 132 17.05 7.83 20.15
CA ASN A 132 18.12 7.39 19.23
C ASN A 132 18.19 5.90 18.91
N ASN A 133 17.30 5.07 19.44
CA ASN A 133 17.18 3.68 18.99
C ASN A 133 16.21 3.58 17.80
N PRO A 134 16.61 2.90 16.70
CA PRO A 134 15.68 2.61 15.62
C PRO A 134 14.52 1.74 16.14
N PRO A 135 13.33 1.85 15.54
CA PRO A 135 12.19 1.03 15.92
C PRO A 135 12.50 -0.46 15.74
N THR A 136 12.00 -1.28 16.66
CA THR A 136 12.12 -2.75 16.59
C THR A 136 11.37 -3.34 15.40
N GLN A 137 10.30 -2.67 14.95
CA GLN A 137 9.56 -3.00 13.74
C GLN A 137 9.40 -1.75 12.87
N MET A 138 9.99 -1.78 11.68
CA MET A 138 9.94 -0.66 10.73
C MET A 138 8.58 -0.53 10.04
N THR A 139 7.83 -1.63 9.91
CA THR A 139 6.49 -1.65 9.32
C THR A 139 5.52 -2.32 10.28
N SER A 140 4.27 -1.87 10.29
CA SER A 140 3.22 -2.65 10.96
C SER A 140 3.01 -3.99 10.23
N HIS A 141 2.66 -5.05 10.97
CA HIS A 141 2.30 -6.32 10.34
C HIS A 141 1.16 -6.09 9.35
N THR A 142 1.38 -6.44 8.08
CA THR A 142 0.33 -6.43 7.06
C THR A 142 -0.69 -7.51 7.43
N GLN A 143 -1.82 -7.11 8.00
CA GLN A 143 -2.95 -8.00 8.26
C GLN A 143 -3.93 -7.93 7.08
N SER A 144 -4.32 -9.09 6.57
CA SER A 144 -5.35 -9.16 5.52
C SER A 144 -6.67 -8.62 6.07
N ARG A 145 -7.21 -7.56 5.44
CA ARG A 145 -8.60 -7.14 5.64
C ARG A 145 -9.60 -8.08 4.94
N ASN A 146 -9.12 -8.83 3.94
CA ASN A 146 -9.87 -9.81 3.18
C ASN A 146 -8.98 -11.05 2.95
N ASP A 147 -9.52 -12.23 3.21
CA ASP A 147 -8.81 -13.51 3.12
C ASP A 147 -8.58 -14.00 1.68
N ARG A 148 -9.22 -13.39 0.67
CA ARG A 148 -9.18 -13.86 -0.72
C ARG A 148 -8.55 -12.89 -1.70
N GLN A 149 -8.60 -11.58 -1.44
CA GLN A 149 -8.09 -10.55 -2.36
C GLN A 149 -7.27 -9.51 -1.61
N PRO A 150 -6.12 -9.08 -2.17
CA PRO A 150 -5.32 -8.06 -1.53
C PRO A 150 -5.98 -6.69 -1.69
N GLY A 151 -5.79 -5.82 -0.70
CA GLY A 151 -5.99 -4.39 -0.90
C GLY A 151 -4.84 -3.81 -1.73
N TYR A 152 -5.08 -2.70 -2.41
CA TYR A 152 -4.02 -2.03 -3.18
C TYR A 152 -3.67 -0.66 -2.60
N LEU A 153 -2.39 -0.36 -2.62
CA LEU A 153 -1.81 0.94 -2.34
C LEU A 153 -1.60 1.67 -3.67
N HIS A 154 -1.83 2.97 -3.69
CA HIS A 154 -1.82 3.79 -4.89
C HIS A 154 -0.93 5.02 -4.69
N LEU A 155 -0.01 5.24 -5.62
CA LEU A 155 0.72 6.50 -5.76
C LEU A 155 0.52 7.03 -7.17
N ARG A 156 0.29 8.34 -7.31
CA ARG A 156 0.40 9.04 -8.57
C ARG A 156 1.72 9.81 -8.55
N LEU A 157 2.57 9.55 -9.52
CA LEU A 157 3.95 10.05 -9.56
C LEU A 157 4.18 10.84 -10.83
N ALA A 158 4.79 12.02 -10.73
CA ALA A 158 5.47 12.60 -11.88
C ALA A 158 6.81 11.87 -12.05
N VAL A 159 7.05 11.34 -13.25
CA VAL A 159 8.26 10.56 -13.56
C VAL A 159 9.11 11.40 -14.49
N GLU A 160 10.37 11.60 -14.14
CA GLU A 160 11.30 12.38 -14.96
C GLU A 160 11.40 11.78 -16.38
N GLY A 161 11.31 12.65 -17.39
CA GLY A 161 11.28 12.24 -18.80
C GLY A 161 9.94 11.64 -19.27
N HIS A 162 8.98 11.45 -18.37
CA HIS A 162 7.61 11.03 -18.71
C HIS A 162 6.71 12.27 -18.70
N GLY A 163 6.18 12.67 -19.87
CA GLY A 163 5.45 13.94 -20.03
C GLY A 163 4.15 14.06 -19.24
N THR A 164 3.69 12.99 -18.59
CA THR A 164 2.51 12.98 -17.71
C THR A 164 2.76 12.15 -16.46
N SER A 165 2.05 12.48 -15.37
CA SER A 165 2.07 11.65 -14.17
C SER A 165 1.45 10.28 -14.43
N MET A 166 2.00 9.27 -13.76
CA MET A 166 1.60 7.86 -13.87
C MET A 166 1.05 7.37 -12.54
N HIS A 167 0.03 6.52 -12.60
CA HIS A 167 -0.50 5.82 -11.44
C HIS A 167 0.28 4.53 -11.22
N VAL A 168 0.76 4.30 -10.00
CA VAL A 168 1.50 3.10 -9.60
C VAL A 168 0.74 2.43 -8.48
N LEU A 169 0.42 1.15 -8.67
CA LEU A 169 -0.40 0.36 -7.78
C LEU A 169 0.41 -0.82 -7.24
N PHE A 170 0.44 -0.95 -5.91
CA PHE A 170 1.13 -2.04 -5.21
C PHE A 170 0.11 -2.85 -4.41
N PRO A 171 0.11 -4.19 -4.49
CA PRO A 171 -0.74 -5.00 -3.66
C PRO A 171 -0.16 -5.03 -2.22
N ASP A 172 -1.02 -4.79 -1.23
CA ASP A 172 -0.68 -4.91 0.19
C ASP A 172 -0.95 -6.35 0.64
N VAL A 173 0.01 -7.24 0.35
CA VAL A 173 -0.14 -8.69 0.56
C VAL A 173 0.64 -9.14 1.79
N PRO A 174 -0.01 -9.81 2.77
CA PRO A 174 0.70 -10.40 3.89
C PRO A 174 1.71 -11.47 3.46
N GLY A 175 2.81 -11.61 4.21
CA GLY A 175 3.82 -12.64 3.96
C GLY A 175 3.27 -14.07 4.01
N GLU A 176 2.24 -14.30 4.81
CA GLU A 176 1.57 -15.60 4.99
C GLU A 176 0.99 -16.17 3.69
N TRP A 177 0.60 -15.31 2.75
CA TRP A 177 0.08 -15.78 1.46
C TRP A 177 1.19 -16.38 0.60
N THR A 178 2.40 -15.80 0.66
CA THR A 178 3.56 -16.43 0.04
C THR A 178 3.96 -17.71 0.77
N THR A 179 3.90 -17.74 2.11
CA THR A 179 4.14 -18.97 2.89
C THR A 179 3.21 -20.10 2.45
N ALA A 180 1.91 -19.82 2.36
CA ALA A 180 0.91 -20.79 1.93
C ALA A 180 1.11 -21.25 0.47
N LEU A 181 1.60 -20.37 -0.40
CA LEU A 181 2.04 -20.77 -1.73
C LEU A 181 3.23 -21.73 -1.62
N ILE A 182 4.28 -21.34 -0.88
CA ILE A 182 5.53 -22.09 -0.72
C ILE A 182 5.26 -23.51 -0.19
N GLU A 183 4.49 -23.61 0.88
CA GLU A 183 4.27 -24.86 1.60
C GLU A 183 3.17 -25.72 0.96
N ASN A 184 2.05 -25.10 0.58
CA ASN A 184 0.81 -25.83 0.25
C ASN A 184 0.35 -25.64 -1.19
N ASN A 185 1.12 -24.93 -2.04
CA ASN A 185 0.73 -24.61 -3.41
C ASN A 185 -0.66 -23.93 -3.51
N ARG A 186 -1.05 -23.16 -2.49
CA ARG A 186 -2.31 -22.40 -2.47
C ARG A 186 -2.20 -21.19 -3.38
N VAL A 187 -2.82 -21.29 -4.56
CA VAL A 187 -2.75 -20.28 -5.64
C VAL A 187 -3.97 -19.37 -5.72
N ASP A 188 -5.06 -19.71 -5.03
CA ASP A 188 -6.35 -19.03 -5.03
C ASP A 188 -6.26 -17.54 -4.63
N ARG A 189 -5.27 -17.20 -3.81
CA ARG A 189 -5.04 -15.83 -3.32
C ARG A 189 -4.08 -15.00 -4.18
N LEU A 190 -3.53 -15.59 -5.24
CA LEU A 190 -2.47 -15.00 -6.06
C LEU A 190 -2.91 -14.68 -7.49
N GLU A 191 -4.21 -14.81 -7.78
CA GLU A 191 -4.78 -14.49 -9.09
C GLU A 191 -4.48 -13.04 -9.49
N TYR A 192 -4.34 -12.13 -8.50
CA TYR A 192 -3.95 -10.74 -8.73
C TYR A 192 -2.65 -10.59 -9.54
N ILE A 193 -1.70 -11.53 -9.39
CA ILE A 193 -0.41 -11.49 -10.09
C ILE A 193 -0.61 -11.62 -11.61
N ARG A 194 -1.69 -12.28 -12.07
CA ARG A 194 -2.02 -12.38 -13.51
C ARG A 194 -2.36 -11.04 -14.13
N SER A 195 -2.75 -10.07 -13.32
CA SER A 195 -3.13 -8.74 -13.76
C SER A 195 -2.00 -7.70 -13.68
N SER A 196 -0.87 -8.07 -13.07
CA SER A 196 0.28 -7.21 -12.91
C SER A 196 0.96 -6.88 -14.25
N ASP A 197 1.37 -5.63 -14.40
CA ASP A 197 2.14 -5.09 -15.53
C ASP A 197 3.62 -5.48 -15.43
N ASP A 198 4.17 -5.48 -14.21
CA ASP A 198 5.51 -5.95 -13.85
C ASP A 198 5.45 -6.76 -12.55
N ILE A 199 6.44 -7.62 -12.31
CA ILE A 199 6.47 -8.54 -11.16
C ILE A 199 7.78 -8.39 -10.40
N TRP A 200 7.69 -8.11 -9.11
CA TRP A 200 8.80 -8.16 -8.17
C TRP A 200 8.80 -9.48 -7.43
N LEU A 201 9.84 -10.29 -7.66
CA LEU A 201 10.18 -11.45 -6.86
C LEU A 201 11.19 -11.02 -5.78
N VAL A 202 10.67 -10.75 -4.58
CA VAL A 202 11.43 -10.20 -3.46
C VAL A 202 12.07 -11.32 -2.64
N VAL A 203 13.37 -11.20 -2.38
CA VAL A 203 14.17 -12.21 -1.69
C VAL A 203 15.02 -11.58 -0.59
N ASN A 204 15.18 -12.28 0.52
CA ASN A 204 16.00 -11.82 1.63
C ASN A 204 17.50 -11.97 1.30
N GLY A 205 18.20 -10.85 1.06
CA GLY A 205 19.63 -10.88 0.74
C GLY A 205 20.50 -11.45 1.86
N ARG A 206 20.14 -11.28 3.14
CA ARG A 206 20.89 -11.86 4.27
C ARG A 206 20.90 -13.38 4.21
N ALA A 207 19.77 -13.99 3.82
CA ALA A 207 19.68 -15.43 3.66
C ALA A 207 20.49 -15.96 2.47
N LEU A 208 20.69 -15.14 1.42
CA LEU A 208 21.53 -15.49 0.27
C LEU A 208 23.03 -15.33 0.57
N VAL A 209 23.39 -14.39 1.44
CA VAL A 209 24.78 -14.21 1.88
C VAL A 209 25.20 -15.30 2.86
N ASP A 210 24.34 -15.67 3.81
CA ASP A 210 24.65 -16.69 4.82
C ASP A 210 24.86 -18.08 4.20
N VAL A 211 26.06 -18.64 4.33
CA VAL A 211 26.46 -19.95 3.79
C VAL A 211 25.50 -21.06 4.21
N ASN A 212 25.00 -21.03 5.46
CA ASN A 212 24.14 -22.07 6.00
C ASN A 212 22.72 -22.02 5.42
N ASN A 213 22.24 -20.81 5.09
CA ASN A 213 20.88 -20.58 4.60
C ASN A 213 20.81 -20.36 3.07
N ARG A 214 21.93 -20.10 2.40
CA ARG A 214 21.99 -19.75 0.97
C ARG A 214 21.32 -20.78 0.08
N LEU A 215 21.64 -22.05 0.27
CA LEU A 215 21.07 -23.12 -0.56
C LEU A 215 19.55 -23.23 -0.35
N LYS A 216 19.08 -23.12 0.90
CA LYS A 216 17.66 -23.10 1.22
C LYS A 216 16.96 -21.92 0.56
N ALA A 217 17.51 -20.71 0.69
CA ALA A 217 16.97 -19.51 0.07
C ALA A 217 16.90 -19.63 -1.46
N MET A 218 17.98 -20.12 -2.11
CA MET A 218 17.97 -20.37 -3.56
C MET A 218 16.89 -21.38 -3.98
N ASN A 219 16.70 -22.46 -3.21
CA ASN A 219 15.67 -23.46 -3.48
C ASN A 219 14.25 -22.88 -3.35
N GLU A 220 14.00 -22.03 -2.35
CA GLU A 220 12.73 -21.32 -2.18
C GLU A 220 12.45 -20.38 -3.37
N VAL A 221 13.45 -19.65 -3.84
CA VAL A 221 13.34 -18.80 -5.04
C VAL A 221 13.02 -19.64 -6.27
N GLY A 222 13.75 -20.73 -6.49
CA GLY A 222 13.49 -21.64 -7.62
C GLY A 222 12.08 -22.23 -7.59
N LEU A 223 11.55 -22.54 -6.40
CA LEU A 223 10.18 -23.01 -6.22
C LEU A 223 9.14 -21.93 -6.52
N LEU A 224 9.37 -20.69 -6.08
CA LEU A 224 8.51 -19.55 -6.42
C LEU A 224 8.48 -19.29 -7.93
N VAL A 225 9.64 -19.33 -8.59
CA VAL A 225 9.75 -19.17 -10.05
C VAL A 225 8.94 -20.25 -10.77
N ARG A 226 9.08 -21.53 -10.37
CA ARG A 226 8.30 -22.64 -10.94
C ARG A 226 6.80 -22.42 -10.82
N ARG A 227 6.34 -22.00 -9.65
CA ARG A 227 4.91 -21.77 -9.39
C ARG A 227 4.37 -20.57 -10.15
N LEU A 228 5.11 -19.47 -10.19
CA LEU A 228 4.75 -18.29 -10.98
C LEU A 228 4.69 -18.63 -12.47
N LYS A 229 5.66 -19.39 -12.99
CA LYS A 229 5.61 -19.89 -14.37
C LYS A 229 4.36 -20.71 -14.63
N ALA A 230 4.02 -21.65 -13.75
CA ALA A 230 2.80 -22.46 -13.91
C ALA A 230 1.53 -21.59 -13.96
N MET A 231 1.50 -20.46 -13.24
CA MET A 231 0.37 -19.55 -13.22
C MET A 231 0.32 -18.55 -14.38
N LEU A 232 1.48 -18.13 -14.89
CA LEU A 232 1.64 -16.99 -15.79
C LEU A 232 2.15 -17.36 -17.18
N GLY A 233 2.61 -18.59 -17.38
CA GLY A 233 3.45 -18.96 -18.51
C GLY A 233 4.85 -18.38 -18.40
N THR A 234 5.48 -18.13 -19.55
CA THR A 234 6.74 -17.41 -19.64
C THR A 234 6.54 -15.93 -19.31
N PHE A 235 7.39 -15.36 -18.46
CA PHE A 235 7.29 -13.94 -18.10
C PHE A 235 8.67 -13.33 -17.84
N ALA A 236 8.74 -12.01 -17.95
CA ALA A 236 9.86 -11.22 -17.45
C ALA A 236 9.46 -10.52 -16.15
N GLY A 237 10.40 -10.35 -15.24
CA GLY A 237 10.18 -9.65 -13.97
C GLY A 237 11.49 -9.20 -13.33
N LYS A 238 11.39 -8.77 -12.08
CA LYS A 238 12.51 -8.24 -11.28
C LYS A 238 12.82 -9.17 -10.12
N LEU A 239 14.07 -9.60 -9.99
CA LEU A 239 14.58 -10.22 -8.77
C LEU A 239 15.03 -9.10 -7.83
N VAL A 240 14.24 -8.84 -6.79
CA VAL A 240 14.48 -7.76 -5.82
C VAL A 240 15.15 -8.34 -4.58
N VAL A 241 16.45 -8.13 -4.45
CA VAL A 241 17.26 -8.62 -3.33
C VAL A 241 17.31 -7.54 -2.27
N THR A 242 16.71 -7.80 -1.10
CA THR A 242 16.65 -6.82 -0.01
C THR A 242 17.87 -6.93 0.91
N HIS A 243 17.97 -5.98 1.85
CA HIS A 243 19.05 -5.93 2.85
C HIS A 243 20.46 -5.71 2.28
N LEU A 244 20.58 -4.94 1.19
CA LEU A 244 21.87 -4.51 0.65
C LEU A 244 22.74 -3.78 1.68
N ASP A 245 22.12 -3.17 2.71
CA ASP A 245 22.81 -2.52 3.82
C ASP A 245 23.57 -3.46 4.75
N ALA A 246 23.22 -4.76 4.77
CA ALA A 246 23.94 -5.76 5.54
C ALA A 246 25.18 -6.25 4.79
N GLU A 247 24.96 -6.83 3.61
CA GLU A 247 26.03 -7.32 2.74
C GLU A 247 25.51 -7.48 1.30
N THR A 248 26.40 -7.31 0.32
CA THR A 248 26.05 -7.47 -1.10
C THR A 248 26.07 -8.95 -1.48
N VAL A 249 25.01 -9.43 -2.13
CA VAL A 249 24.99 -10.81 -2.64
C VAL A 249 25.94 -10.92 -3.83
N SER A 250 26.75 -11.99 -3.86
CA SER A 250 27.73 -12.21 -4.92
C SER A 250 27.09 -12.39 -6.30
N ALA A 251 27.78 -11.91 -7.34
CA ALA A 251 27.34 -12.03 -8.73
C ALA A 251 27.08 -13.51 -9.10
N ASP A 252 27.99 -14.42 -8.74
CA ASP A 252 27.84 -15.86 -9.00
C ASP A 252 26.55 -16.46 -8.44
N THR A 253 26.11 -16.00 -7.26
CA THR A 253 24.87 -16.50 -6.64
C THR A 253 23.66 -15.99 -7.42
N LEU A 254 23.68 -14.72 -7.82
CA LEU A 254 22.61 -14.08 -8.59
C LEU A 254 22.52 -14.67 -10.00
N GLU A 255 23.66 -14.91 -10.65
CA GLU A 255 23.75 -15.55 -11.96
C GLU A 255 23.21 -16.97 -11.95
N LYS A 256 23.47 -17.75 -10.90
CA LYS A 256 22.86 -19.08 -10.75
C LYS A 256 21.34 -18.98 -10.69
N ILE A 257 20.81 -18.07 -9.86
CA ILE A 257 19.35 -17.87 -9.73
C ILE A 257 18.73 -17.45 -11.06
N THR A 258 19.30 -16.47 -11.75
CA THR A 258 18.75 -15.97 -13.02
C THR A 258 18.89 -16.99 -14.14
N LYS A 259 19.99 -17.76 -14.17
CA LYS A 259 20.17 -18.86 -15.13
C LYS A 259 19.16 -19.98 -14.92
N ASP A 260 18.93 -20.39 -13.67
CA ASP A 260 17.94 -21.42 -13.34
C ASP A 260 16.51 -20.96 -13.66
N ALA A 261 16.21 -19.67 -13.51
CA ALA A 261 14.94 -19.08 -13.95
C ALA A 261 14.82 -19.04 -15.48
N ALA A 262 15.89 -18.64 -16.18
CA ALA A 262 15.93 -18.55 -17.64
C ALA A 262 15.76 -19.92 -18.31
N GLN A 263 16.35 -20.98 -17.75
CA GLN A 263 16.12 -22.37 -18.18
C GLN A 263 14.65 -22.79 -18.11
N GLN A 264 13.86 -22.11 -17.28
CA GLN A 264 12.42 -22.34 -17.16
C GLN A 264 11.59 -21.39 -18.03
N GLY A 265 12.21 -20.50 -18.82
CA GLY A 265 11.51 -19.50 -19.63
C GLY A 265 11.06 -18.27 -18.84
N VAL A 266 11.74 -17.96 -17.73
CA VAL A 266 11.50 -16.77 -16.91
C VAL A 266 12.75 -15.89 -16.91
N THR A 267 12.61 -14.64 -17.34
CA THR A 267 13.72 -13.67 -17.33
C THR A 267 13.61 -12.78 -16.11
N LEU A 268 14.66 -12.70 -15.30
CA LEU A 268 14.71 -11.87 -14.10
C LEU A 268 15.82 -10.83 -14.19
N GLU A 269 15.46 -9.55 -14.17
CA GLU A 269 16.41 -8.45 -14.01
C GLU A 269 16.69 -8.23 -12.52
N VAL A 270 17.97 -8.16 -12.14
CA VAL A 270 18.37 -8.13 -10.73
C VAL A 270 18.47 -6.70 -10.22
N HIS A 271 17.81 -6.43 -9.08
CA HIS A 271 17.94 -5.19 -8.34
C HIS A 271 18.25 -5.49 -6.87
N GLN A 272 19.41 -5.06 -6.39
CA GLN A 272 19.73 -5.10 -4.96
C GLN A 272 19.30 -3.78 -4.31
N ILE A 273 18.55 -3.85 -3.20
CA ILE A 273 17.96 -2.69 -2.55
C ILE A 273 18.22 -2.69 -1.03
N ALA A 274 18.31 -1.48 -0.47
CA ALA A 274 18.28 -1.24 0.97
C ALA A 274 17.05 -0.40 1.32
N SER A 275 15.95 -1.05 1.74
CA SER A 275 14.72 -0.32 2.09
C SER A 275 14.94 0.63 3.27
N PHE A 276 15.65 0.18 4.29
CA PHE A 276 16.05 1.01 5.42
C PHE A 276 17.57 0.95 5.55
N GLY A 277 18.16 1.96 6.21
CA GLY A 277 19.59 2.02 6.45
C GLY A 277 19.91 1.80 7.92
N THR A 278 21.03 1.14 8.18
CA THR A 278 21.60 0.91 9.52
C THR A 278 22.69 1.93 9.89
N GLY A 279 22.88 2.99 9.08
CA GLY A 279 23.89 4.02 9.30
C GLY A 279 25.27 3.72 8.70
N GLY A 280 25.39 2.65 7.90
CA GLY A 280 26.62 2.29 7.18
C GLY A 280 26.84 3.03 5.87
N LYS A 281 27.71 2.47 5.00
CA LYS A 281 28.05 3.02 3.67
C LYS A 281 26.87 3.02 2.68
N VAL A 282 25.92 2.11 2.87
CA VAL A 282 24.73 1.97 2.02
C VAL A 282 23.65 2.93 2.51
N LYS A 283 23.18 3.81 1.63
CA LYS A 283 22.14 4.77 1.98
C LYS A 283 20.78 4.09 2.08
N ALA A 284 19.96 4.52 3.02
CA ALA A 284 18.55 4.12 3.04
C ALA A 284 17.88 4.50 1.72
N GLY A 285 17.14 3.56 1.12
CA GLY A 285 16.51 3.71 -0.18
C GLY A 285 17.39 3.38 -1.38
N GLN A 286 18.65 2.99 -1.17
CA GLN A 286 19.56 2.66 -2.27
C GLN A 286 18.98 1.52 -3.12
N GLY A 287 19.03 1.69 -4.45
CA GLY A 287 18.51 0.74 -5.42
C GLY A 287 17.00 0.86 -5.72
N LEU A 288 16.23 1.62 -4.93
CA LEU A 288 14.78 1.74 -5.15
C LEU A 288 14.40 2.58 -6.38
N ALA A 289 15.10 3.70 -6.63
CA ALA A 289 14.86 4.53 -7.80
C ALA A 289 15.08 3.77 -9.13
N PRO A 290 16.22 3.07 -9.34
CA PRO A 290 16.41 2.28 -10.57
C PRO A 290 15.43 1.11 -10.67
N LEU A 291 15.07 0.45 -9.57
CA LEU A 291 14.03 -0.60 -9.56
C LEU A 291 12.69 -0.04 -10.05
N LEU A 292 12.21 1.05 -9.44
CA LEU A 292 10.93 1.64 -9.83
C LEU A 292 10.97 2.11 -11.28
N ARG A 293 12.04 2.80 -11.70
CA ARG A 293 12.19 3.27 -13.09
C ARG A 293 12.08 2.11 -14.07
N ALA A 294 12.82 1.03 -13.84
CA ALA A 294 12.82 -0.13 -14.72
C ALA A 294 11.45 -0.83 -14.76
N SER A 295 10.66 -0.75 -13.70
CA SER A 295 9.27 -1.25 -13.66
C SER A 295 8.27 -0.37 -14.40
N LEU A 296 8.53 0.93 -14.53
CA LEU A 296 7.63 1.85 -15.25
C LEU A 296 7.96 1.97 -16.75
N THR A 297 9.23 1.79 -17.13
CA THR A 297 9.70 1.93 -18.53
C THR A 297 9.49 0.67 -19.36
N ASN A 298 9.47 -0.51 -18.76
CA ASN A 298 9.27 -1.75 -19.50
C ASN A 298 7.85 -1.81 -20.09
N ARG A 299 7.75 -2.38 -21.31
CA ARG A 299 6.44 -2.60 -21.94
C ARG A 299 5.60 -3.46 -21.00
N PRO A 300 4.37 -3.03 -20.64
CA PRO A 300 3.53 -3.81 -19.76
C PRO A 300 3.28 -5.19 -20.36
N ARG A 301 3.30 -6.22 -19.52
CA ARG A 301 3.01 -7.60 -19.93
C ARG A 301 1.62 -7.68 -20.58
N ASP A 302 1.47 -8.53 -21.60
CA ASP A 302 0.16 -8.85 -22.15
C ASP A 302 -0.72 -9.46 -21.06
N LYS A 303 -1.72 -8.69 -20.62
CA LYS A 303 -2.58 -9.05 -19.49
C LYS A 303 -3.53 -10.16 -19.90
N SER A 304 -3.65 -11.19 -19.06
CA SER A 304 -4.87 -12.01 -19.05
C SER A 304 -6.03 -11.11 -18.62
N PRO A 305 -7.23 -11.18 -19.26
CA PRO A 305 -8.41 -10.44 -18.83
C PRO A 305 -8.94 -11.04 -17.52
N PHE A 306 -8.19 -10.86 -16.43
CA PHE A 306 -8.64 -11.18 -15.08
C PHE A 306 -9.62 -10.13 -14.57
N TRP A 307 -9.38 -8.87 -14.94
CA TRP A 307 -10.35 -7.80 -14.76
C TRP A 307 -11.41 -7.96 -15.83
N SER A 308 -12.68 -8.03 -15.42
CA SER A 308 -13.78 -7.81 -16.35
C SER A 308 -13.43 -6.54 -17.12
N THR A 309 -13.27 -6.65 -18.42
CA THR A 309 -13.30 -5.50 -19.31
C THR A 309 -14.70 -4.92 -19.15
N ALA A 310 -14.91 -4.11 -18.11
CA ALA A 310 -15.83 -3.00 -18.21
C ALA A 310 -15.34 -2.29 -19.47
N ASP A 311 -16.18 -2.31 -20.49
CA ASP A 311 -15.86 -1.96 -21.87
C ASP A 311 -14.79 -0.88 -21.91
N ARG A 312 -13.68 -1.19 -22.58
CA ARG A 312 -12.78 -0.13 -23.03
C ARG A 312 -13.64 0.79 -23.88
N LEU A 313 -14.23 1.82 -23.26
CA LEU A 313 -14.95 2.85 -23.98
C LEU A 313 -13.99 3.33 -25.07
N PRO A 314 -14.42 3.34 -26.34
CA PRO A 314 -13.55 3.64 -27.46
C PRO A 314 -13.20 5.13 -27.44
N GLY A 315 -12.25 5.52 -26.59
CA GLY A 315 -11.83 6.90 -26.38
C GLY A 315 -10.35 7.17 -26.67
N ARG A 316 -9.54 6.12 -26.94
CA ARG A 316 -8.10 6.27 -27.20
C ARG A 316 -7.74 6.54 -28.68
N ALA A 317 -8.69 7.00 -29.50
CA ALA A 317 -8.45 7.30 -30.92
C ALA A 317 -8.21 8.78 -31.24
N PHE A 318 -8.40 9.72 -30.30
CA PHE A 318 -8.51 11.15 -30.66
C PHE A 318 -7.28 12.04 -30.41
N TRP A 319 -6.09 11.48 -30.15
CA TRP A 319 -4.88 12.29 -29.89
C TRP A 319 -3.76 12.17 -30.92
N SER A 320 -3.98 11.51 -32.06
CA SER A 320 -2.96 11.38 -33.13
C SER A 320 -3.20 12.26 -34.36
N TYR A 321 -4.08 13.27 -34.31
CA TYR A 321 -4.32 14.14 -35.46
C TYR A 321 -4.27 15.64 -35.11
N ARG A 322 -3.12 16.12 -34.61
CA ARG A 322 -2.67 17.50 -34.82
C ARG A 322 -1.14 17.53 -34.79
N GLY A 323 -0.53 17.39 -35.96
CA GLY A 323 0.91 17.58 -36.14
C GLY A 323 1.41 17.11 -37.49
N ALA A 324 1.17 17.92 -38.53
CA ALA A 324 2.08 18.22 -39.66
C ALA A 324 1.29 18.58 -40.94
N PRO A 325 1.86 19.44 -41.80
CA PRO A 325 2.31 20.81 -41.57
C PRO A 325 1.19 21.85 -41.80
#